data_AF-A0A8T5T9E7-F1
#
_entry.id   AF-A0A8T5T9E7-F1
#
_cell.length_a   1.000
_cell.length_b   1.000
_cell.length_c   1.000
_cell.angle_alpha   90.00
_cell.angle_beta   90.00
_cell.angle_gamma   90.00
#
_symmetry.space_group_name_H-M   'P 1'
#
loop_
_entity.id
_entity.type
_entity.pdbx_description
1 polymer ?
#
loop_
_entity_poly.entity_id
_entity_poly.type
_entity_poly.pdbx_seq_one_letter_code
_entity_poly.pdbx_strand_id
1 'polypeptide(L)'
;KNGIATITTANITVSVNAPGNVPTLHFQTASDLNYNVMFKQLLEYEDLNEDGAFQYNETIEGVPMVALSSIQWLFSGFVTDEVDGVIQAIHFNFTSDEVVGMISPDLEVNLAMHLYLADQVIDGYELLGGAEFKFDLYISGWDWARADTLLVLRFDITPGEGYEIKNQHNQTVDTTINTTNEEEKVTPVANEIKQRFVIENDENGAFFGYANQSRIMNEAQESYGCVNASISTTGDGSMQLFLSFEQFDELYYDPSLGTDDSGDDSDSVSASLVALITLPIVAVAVLTLRKRN
;
A
#
# COMPACT_ATOMS: atom_id res chain seq x y z
N LYS A 1 -21.87 -8.49 -0.85
CA LYS A 1 -21.42 -9.74 -1.53
C LYS A 1 -20.09 -9.40 -2.18
N ASN A 2 -19.03 -10.01 -1.64
CA ASN A 2 -17.63 -9.87 -2.05
C ASN A 2 -17.49 -9.95 -3.57
N GLY A 3 -17.05 -8.86 -4.18
CA GLY A 3 -16.69 -8.80 -5.60
C GLY A 3 -15.19 -8.60 -5.72
N ILE A 4 -14.60 -8.98 -6.85
CA ILE A 4 -13.27 -8.51 -7.22
C ILE A 4 -13.50 -7.40 -8.25
N ALA A 5 -12.88 -6.25 -8.05
CA ALA A 5 -12.85 -5.17 -9.03
C ALA A 5 -11.46 -5.15 -9.68
N THR A 6 -11.40 -5.09 -11.01
CA THR A 6 -10.15 -5.17 -11.76
C THR A 6 -10.01 -3.98 -12.69
N ILE A 7 -8.79 -3.46 -12.76
CA ILE A 7 -8.33 -2.44 -13.69
C ILE A 7 -7.14 -3.01 -14.47
N THR A 8 -7.11 -2.77 -15.77
CA THR A 8 -6.02 -3.21 -16.65
C THR A 8 -5.58 -2.04 -17.52
N THR A 9 -4.28 -1.76 -17.53
CA THR A 9 -3.60 -0.86 -18.46
C THR A 9 -2.78 -1.68 -19.45
N ALA A 10 -1.95 -1.02 -20.26
CA ALA A 10 -0.99 -1.70 -21.12
C ALA A 10 0.09 -2.45 -20.32
N ASN A 11 0.47 -1.94 -19.14
CA ASN A 11 1.62 -2.45 -18.37
C ASN A 11 1.19 -3.33 -17.19
N ILE A 12 0.06 -2.99 -16.55
CA ILE A 12 -0.34 -3.61 -15.28
C ILE A 12 -1.82 -3.99 -15.27
N THR A 13 -2.13 -5.03 -14.53
CA THR A 13 -3.47 -5.39 -14.08
C THR A 13 -3.49 -5.37 -12.56
N VAL A 14 -4.42 -4.63 -11.99
CA VAL A 14 -4.65 -4.62 -10.54
C VAL A 14 -6.05 -5.10 -10.25
N SER A 15 -6.14 -6.10 -9.39
CA SER A 15 -7.41 -6.60 -8.86
C SER A 15 -7.50 -6.31 -7.37
N VAL A 16 -8.64 -5.82 -6.92
CA VAL A 16 -8.89 -5.46 -5.53
C VAL A 16 -10.13 -6.16 -4.99
N ASN A 17 -10.09 -6.53 -3.71
CA ASN A 17 -11.25 -7.08 -3.01
C ASN A 17 -12.27 -5.96 -2.74
N ALA A 18 -13.48 -6.08 -3.30
CA ALA A 18 -14.59 -5.15 -3.15
C ALA A 18 -15.48 -5.51 -1.92
N PRO A 19 -16.48 -4.67 -1.57
CA PRO A 19 -16.75 -4.21 -0.20
C PRO A 19 -17.01 -5.30 0.84
N GLY A 20 -16.56 -5.03 2.07
CA GLY A 20 -16.69 -5.90 3.25
C GLY A 20 -15.51 -6.85 3.48
N ASN A 21 -14.43 -6.74 2.71
CA ASN A 21 -13.18 -7.45 2.93
C ASN A 21 -12.06 -6.46 3.23
N VAL A 22 -10.98 -6.96 3.82
CA VAL A 22 -9.71 -6.26 3.95
C VAL A 22 -9.22 -5.78 2.59
N PRO A 23 -8.81 -4.50 2.44
CA PRO A 23 -8.13 -4.01 1.26
C PRO A 23 -6.94 -4.91 0.94
N THR A 24 -7.01 -5.56 -0.22
CA THR A 24 -5.95 -6.40 -0.76
C THR A 24 -5.79 -6.02 -2.22
N LEU A 25 -4.56 -5.73 -2.62
CA LEU A 25 -4.21 -5.47 -4.00
C LEU A 25 -3.49 -6.69 -4.53
N HIS A 26 -4.02 -7.24 -5.61
CA HIS A 26 -3.37 -8.24 -6.45
C HIS A 26 -2.80 -7.50 -7.65
N PHE A 27 -1.48 -7.37 -7.72
CA PHE A 27 -0.79 -6.71 -8.81
C PHE A 27 -0.26 -7.76 -9.78
N GLN A 28 -0.43 -7.52 -11.08
CA GLN A 28 0.07 -8.36 -12.15
C GLN A 28 0.60 -7.50 -13.29
N THR A 29 1.70 -7.89 -13.92
CA THR A 29 2.24 -7.23 -15.13
C THR A 29 1.93 -8.04 -16.39
N ALA A 30 2.21 -7.47 -17.56
CA ALA A 30 2.16 -8.21 -18.82
C ALA A 30 3.20 -9.34 -18.92
N SER A 31 4.28 -9.27 -18.13
CA SER A 31 5.37 -10.25 -18.04
C SER A 31 5.08 -11.40 -17.06
N ASP A 32 3.82 -11.57 -16.65
CA ASP A 32 3.36 -12.56 -15.65
C ASP A 32 3.97 -12.39 -14.24
N LEU A 33 4.68 -11.29 -13.98
CA LEU A 33 5.01 -10.89 -12.61
C LEU A 33 3.73 -10.64 -11.85
N ASN A 34 3.62 -11.20 -10.65
CA ASN A 34 2.49 -10.97 -9.78
C ASN A 34 2.91 -10.96 -8.31
N TYR A 35 2.22 -10.17 -7.51
CA TYR A 35 2.36 -10.15 -6.06
C TYR A 35 1.12 -9.54 -5.40
N ASN A 36 0.96 -9.78 -4.11
CA ASN A 36 -0.16 -9.30 -3.33
C ASN A 36 0.31 -8.42 -2.19
N VAL A 37 -0.43 -7.34 -1.93
CA VAL A 37 -0.25 -6.48 -0.76
C VAL A 37 -1.57 -6.43 0.01
N MET A 38 -1.55 -6.86 1.27
CA MET A 38 -2.71 -6.87 2.16
C MET A 38 -2.48 -5.98 3.38
N PHE A 39 -3.42 -5.08 3.65
CA PHE A 39 -3.40 -4.21 4.83
C PHE A 39 -3.91 -5.01 6.04
N LYS A 40 -3.06 -5.28 7.04
CA LYS A 40 -3.40 -6.29 8.04
C LYS A 40 -4.00 -5.75 9.32
N GLN A 41 -3.30 -4.83 9.98
CA GLN A 41 -3.63 -4.42 11.35
C GLN A 41 -2.94 -3.11 11.73
N LEU A 42 -3.52 -2.45 12.73
CA LEU A 42 -2.97 -1.33 13.48
C LEU A 42 -2.77 -1.74 14.95
N LEU A 43 -1.64 -1.34 15.53
CA LEU A 43 -1.27 -1.67 16.91
C LEU A 43 -0.46 -0.53 17.51
N GLU A 44 -0.68 -0.24 18.79
CA GLU A 44 0.17 0.67 19.57
C GLU A 44 1.27 -0.12 20.30
N TYR A 45 2.50 0.40 20.30
CA TYR A 45 3.64 -0.23 20.96
C TYR A 45 4.54 0.79 21.68
N GLU A 46 5.36 0.30 22.60
CA GLU A 46 6.32 1.10 23.37
C GLU A 46 7.73 0.85 22.84
N ASP A 47 8.34 1.82 22.16
CA ASP A 47 9.70 1.71 21.63
C ASP A 47 10.73 1.69 22.77
N LEU A 48 11.10 0.48 23.23
CA LEU A 48 11.93 0.27 24.41
C LEU A 48 13.41 0.50 24.11
N ASN A 49 13.80 0.39 22.84
CA ASN A 49 15.19 0.50 22.40
C ASN A 49 15.50 1.86 21.72
N GLU A 50 14.50 2.73 21.59
CA GLU A 50 14.55 4.06 20.97
C GLU A 50 15.01 4.03 19.49
N ASP A 51 14.72 2.94 18.78
CA ASP A 51 15.03 2.79 17.36
C ASP A 51 13.87 3.16 16.44
N GLY A 52 12.68 3.40 17.00
CA GLY A 52 11.49 3.86 16.30
C GLY A 52 10.87 2.84 15.36
N ALA A 53 11.29 1.58 15.39
CA ALA A 53 10.71 0.49 14.59
C ALA A 53 10.09 -0.57 15.51
N PHE A 54 8.93 -1.09 15.11
CA PHE A 54 8.23 -2.09 15.91
C PHE A 54 9.02 -3.40 16.05
N GLN A 55 9.15 -3.90 17.28
CA GLN A 55 9.43 -5.32 17.54
C GLN A 55 8.39 -5.94 18.48
N TYR A 56 8.04 -7.21 18.29
CA TYR A 56 6.93 -7.81 19.04
C TYR A 56 7.10 -7.79 20.57
N ASN A 57 8.34 -7.84 21.08
CA ASN A 57 8.63 -7.73 22.51
C ASN A 57 8.32 -6.34 23.11
N GLU A 58 7.90 -5.38 22.28
CA GLU A 58 7.50 -4.01 22.63
C GLU A 58 5.98 -3.82 22.66
N THR A 59 5.22 -4.89 22.39
CA THR A 59 3.76 -4.88 22.47
C THR A 59 3.29 -4.56 23.89
N ILE A 60 2.29 -3.67 24.01
CA ILE A 60 1.75 -3.26 25.31
C ILE A 60 0.65 -4.23 25.74
N GLU A 61 0.80 -4.84 26.90
CA GLU A 61 -0.20 -5.76 27.44
C GLU A 61 -1.53 -5.03 27.69
N GLY A 62 -2.63 -5.60 27.17
CA GLY A 62 -3.98 -5.08 27.38
C GLY A 62 -4.40 -3.96 26.44
N VAL A 63 -3.49 -3.41 25.62
CA VAL A 63 -3.86 -2.48 24.54
C VAL A 63 -4.34 -3.30 23.33
N PRO A 64 -5.58 -3.11 22.87
CA PRO A 64 -6.13 -3.90 21.78
C PRO A 64 -5.47 -3.54 20.45
N MET A 65 -5.28 -4.56 19.62
CA MET A 65 -4.92 -4.41 18.22
C MET A 65 -6.20 -4.28 17.38
N VAL A 66 -6.19 -3.38 16.39
CA VAL A 66 -7.26 -3.27 15.40
C VAL A 66 -6.88 -4.08 14.17
N ALA A 67 -7.50 -5.25 13.99
CA ALA A 67 -7.39 -5.98 12.74
C ALA A 67 -8.18 -5.24 11.66
N LEU A 68 -7.57 -4.92 10.51
CA LEU A 68 -8.28 -4.19 9.44
C LEU A 68 -9.40 -5.03 8.80
N SER A 69 -9.47 -6.33 9.12
CA SER A 69 -10.60 -7.22 8.80
C SER A 69 -11.83 -7.00 9.68
N SER A 70 -11.71 -6.30 10.81
CA SER A 70 -12.86 -5.90 11.62
C SER A 70 -13.49 -4.59 11.16
N ILE A 71 -12.91 -3.92 10.15
CA ILE A 71 -13.46 -2.69 9.57
C ILE A 71 -14.36 -3.05 8.38
N GLN A 72 -15.56 -2.47 8.34
CA GLN A 72 -16.39 -2.46 7.14
C GLN A 72 -15.83 -1.45 6.15
N TRP A 73 -15.34 -1.94 5.02
CA TRP A 73 -14.76 -1.10 3.96
C TRP A 73 -15.76 -0.79 2.84
N LEU A 74 -15.85 0.48 2.50
CA LEU A 74 -16.55 0.98 1.31
C LEU A 74 -15.54 1.19 0.18
N PHE A 75 -15.82 0.58 -0.96
CA PHE A 75 -15.07 0.78 -2.20
C PHE A 75 -15.83 1.76 -3.08
N SER A 76 -15.22 2.87 -3.50
CA SER A 76 -15.88 3.86 -4.37
C SER A 76 -16.17 3.37 -5.79
N GLY A 77 -15.46 2.34 -6.26
CA GLY A 77 -15.37 2.06 -7.69
C GLY A 77 -14.24 2.85 -8.34
N PHE A 78 -13.93 2.51 -9.59
CA PHE A 78 -12.93 3.23 -10.37
C PHE A 78 -13.54 4.52 -10.94
N VAL A 79 -12.81 5.62 -10.80
CA VAL A 79 -13.11 6.94 -11.33
C VAL A 79 -11.93 7.36 -12.22
N THR A 80 -12.21 7.97 -13.37
CA THR A 80 -11.19 8.40 -14.32
C THR A 80 -11.13 9.92 -14.41
N ASP A 81 -9.92 10.45 -14.43
CA ASP A 81 -9.68 11.85 -14.78
C ASP A 81 -9.44 11.94 -16.29
N GLU A 82 -10.20 12.79 -16.97
CA GLU A 82 -10.12 12.96 -18.42
C GLU A 82 -9.77 14.41 -18.78
N VAL A 83 -8.82 14.57 -19.70
CA VAL A 83 -8.49 15.86 -20.32
C VAL A 83 -8.66 15.71 -21.83
N ASP A 84 -9.51 16.55 -22.42
CA ASP A 84 -9.84 16.51 -23.85
C ASP A 84 -10.31 15.13 -24.36
N GLY A 85 -11.01 14.38 -23.51
CA GLY A 85 -11.52 13.03 -23.81
C GLY A 85 -10.46 11.92 -23.77
N VAL A 86 -9.27 12.21 -23.23
CA VAL A 86 -8.20 11.24 -22.99
C VAL A 86 -8.07 11.05 -21.49
N ILE A 87 -8.15 9.79 -21.04
CA ILE A 87 -7.94 9.44 -19.64
C ILE A 87 -6.49 9.73 -19.27
N GLN A 88 -6.28 10.43 -18.16
CA GLN A 88 -4.97 10.81 -17.63
C GLN A 88 -4.63 10.06 -16.35
N ALA A 89 -5.64 9.75 -15.53
CA ALA A 89 -5.44 9.05 -14.29
C ALA A 89 -6.69 8.24 -13.92
N ILE A 90 -6.49 7.24 -13.06
CA ILE A 90 -7.53 6.38 -12.53
C ILE A 90 -7.41 6.36 -11.02
N HIS A 91 -8.54 6.63 -10.36
CA HIS A 91 -8.66 6.80 -8.93
C HIS A 91 -9.68 5.84 -8.36
N PHE A 92 -9.44 5.39 -7.14
CA PHE A 92 -10.44 4.71 -6.32
C PHE A 92 -10.04 4.84 -4.86
N ASN A 93 -10.96 4.53 -3.96
CA ASN A 93 -10.68 4.55 -2.52
C ASN A 93 -11.28 3.35 -1.80
N PHE A 94 -10.66 3.03 -0.68
CA PHE A 94 -11.25 2.26 0.41
C PHE A 94 -11.42 3.17 1.62
N THR A 95 -12.65 3.36 2.06
CA THR A 95 -12.96 4.18 3.23
C THR A 95 -13.57 3.30 4.31
N SER A 96 -13.10 3.45 5.55
CA SER A 96 -13.72 2.83 6.72
C SER A 96 -15.13 3.38 6.94
N ASP A 97 -16.10 2.50 7.17
CA ASP A 97 -17.50 2.85 7.46
C ASP A 97 -17.84 2.59 8.93
N GLU A 98 -17.58 1.37 9.39
CA GLU A 98 -17.82 0.95 10.77
C GLU A 98 -16.67 0.05 11.25
N VAL A 99 -16.15 0.31 12.45
CA VAL A 99 -15.22 -0.59 13.14
C VAL A 99 -16.02 -1.56 14.01
N VAL A 100 -16.08 -2.82 13.60
CA VAL A 100 -16.80 -3.87 14.31
C VAL A 100 -16.04 -4.24 15.59
N GLY A 101 -16.72 -4.20 16.74
CA GLY A 101 -16.19 -4.74 18.01
C GLY A 101 -15.89 -3.72 19.10
N MET A 102 -16.33 -2.46 18.98
CA MET A 102 -16.15 -1.38 19.97
C MET A 102 -14.70 -0.97 20.28
N ILE A 103 -13.72 -1.51 19.55
CA ILE A 103 -12.32 -1.08 19.66
C ILE A 103 -12.15 0.13 18.74
N SER A 104 -11.80 1.29 19.31
CA SER A 104 -11.59 2.56 18.59
C SER A 104 -12.77 2.96 17.68
N PRO A 105 -13.95 3.27 18.25
CA PRO A 105 -15.17 3.56 17.48
C PRO A 105 -15.07 4.79 16.57
N ASP A 106 -14.16 5.71 16.88
CA ASP A 106 -13.93 6.94 16.13
C ASP A 106 -12.80 6.80 15.08
N LEU A 107 -12.20 5.60 14.96
CA LEU A 107 -11.12 5.35 14.01
C LEU A 107 -11.64 5.45 12.58
N GLU A 108 -11.04 6.36 11.83
CA GLU A 108 -11.21 6.49 10.39
C GLU A 108 -9.90 6.09 9.69
N VAL A 109 -10.03 5.26 8.65
CA VAL A 109 -8.95 4.89 7.76
C VAL A 109 -9.42 5.06 6.32
N ASN A 110 -8.69 5.84 5.54
CA ASN A 110 -8.91 6.00 4.10
C ASN A 110 -7.65 5.59 3.34
N LEU A 111 -7.85 4.82 2.28
CA LEU A 111 -6.82 4.46 1.31
C LEU A 111 -7.28 5.00 -0.04
N ALA A 112 -6.76 6.16 -0.45
CA ALA A 112 -6.97 6.65 -1.81
C ALA A 112 -5.87 6.12 -2.73
N MET A 113 -6.25 5.64 -3.90
CA MET A 113 -5.38 4.99 -4.85
C MET A 113 -5.35 5.80 -6.12
N HIS A 114 -4.14 6.07 -6.64
CA HIS A 114 -3.92 6.91 -7.80
C HIS A 114 -3.00 6.18 -8.78
N LEU A 115 -3.50 5.94 -9.99
CA LEU A 115 -2.71 5.49 -11.14
C LEU A 115 -2.70 6.59 -12.18
N TYR A 116 -1.56 7.23 -12.37
CA TYR A 116 -1.36 8.18 -13.46
C TYR A 116 -0.94 7.41 -14.72
N LEU A 117 -1.46 7.76 -15.89
CA LEU A 117 -1.14 7.08 -17.15
C LEU A 117 0.10 7.65 -17.85
N ALA A 118 0.59 8.79 -17.41
CA ALA A 118 1.85 9.40 -17.85
C ALA A 118 2.72 9.66 -16.63
N ASP A 119 4.04 9.65 -16.81
CA ASP A 119 4.99 9.92 -15.73
C ASP A 119 4.69 11.25 -15.04
N GLN A 120 4.75 11.25 -13.72
CA GLN A 120 4.50 12.44 -12.89
C GLN A 120 5.66 12.66 -11.95
N VAL A 121 5.88 13.92 -11.55
CA VAL A 121 6.70 14.23 -10.37
C VAL A 121 5.77 14.71 -9.28
N ILE A 122 5.64 13.92 -8.23
CA ILE A 122 4.77 14.19 -7.07
C ILE A 122 5.64 14.11 -5.82
N ASP A 123 5.54 15.10 -4.95
CA ASP A 123 6.27 15.16 -3.67
C ASP A 123 7.79 14.92 -3.78
N GLY A 124 8.38 15.38 -4.88
CA GLY A 124 9.82 15.31 -5.13
C GLY A 124 10.34 13.96 -5.65
N TYR A 125 9.47 13.01 -5.98
CA TYR A 125 9.85 11.75 -6.64
C TYR A 125 9.08 11.52 -7.94
N GLU A 126 9.68 10.75 -8.84
CA GLU A 126 9.10 10.35 -10.12
C GLU A 126 8.18 9.13 -9.91
N LEU A 127 6.96 9.23 -10.42
CA LEU A 127 5.97 8.17 -10.48
C LEU A 127 5.91 7.63 -11.91
N LEU A 128 6.03 6.32 -12.06
CA LEU A 128 6.01 5.66 -13.36
C LEU A 128 4.58 5.58 -13.93
N GLY A 129 4.37 6.26 -15.06
CA GLY A 129 3.10 6.31 -15.77
C GLY A 129 2.62 4.93 -16.20
N GLY A 130 1.39 4.59 -15.81
CA GLY A 130 0.73 3.34 -16.15
C GLY A 130 1.31 2.10 -15.47
N ALA A 131 2.35 2.25 -14.64
CA ALA A 131 3.12 1.17 -14.03
C ALA A 131 3.21 1.27 -12.50
N GLU A 132 2.97 2.44 -11.89
CA GLU A 132 3.02 2.65 -10.45
C GLU A 132 1.70 3.20 -9.89
N PHE A 133 1.22 2.58 -8.82
CA PHE A 133 0.16 3.10 -7.96
C PHE A 133 0.77 3.89 -6.81
N LYS A 134 0.30 5.13 -6.63
CA LYS A 134 0.46 5.87 -5.38
C LYS A 134 -0.74 5.60 -4.47
N PHE A 135 -0.47 5.50 -3.18
CA PHE A 135 -1.44 5.40 -2.10
C PHE A 135 -1.42 6.72 -1.33
N ASP A 136 -2.59 7.19 -0.92
CA ASP A 136 -2.74 8.20 0.11
C ASP A 136 -3.45 7.50 1.27
N LEU A 137 -2.69 7.16 2.30
CA LEU A 137 -3.19 6.65 3.55
C LEU A 137 -3.55 7.84 4.44
N TYR A 138 -4.80 7.87 4.90
CA TYR A 138 -5.25 8.76 5.95
C TYR A 138 -5.71 7.93 7.15
N ILE A 139 -5.26 8.30 8.35
CA ILE A 139 -5.73 7.73 9.61
C ILE A 139 -6.08 8.87 10.57
N SER A 140 -7.25 8.80 11.20
CA SER A 140 -7.63 9.73 12.27
C SER A 140 -8.46 9.04 13.33
N GLY A 141 -8.61 9.68 14.49
CA GLY A 141 -9.44 9.15 15.57
C GLY A 141 -8.88 7.88 16.22
N TRP A 142 -7.57 7.67 16.13
CA TRP A 142 -6.89 6.63 16.91
C TRP A 142 -6.94 7.00 18.40
N ASP A 143 -7.53 6.13 19.21
CA ASP A 143 -7.65 6.33 20.67
C ASP A 143 -6.36 5.85 21.36
N TRP A 144 -5.39 6.75 21.44
CA TRP A 144 -4.08 6.50 22.05
C TRP A 144 -4.22 6.04 23.51
N ALA A 145 -3.70 4.85 23.81
CA ALA A 145 -3.73 4.31 25.17
C ALA A 145 -2.72 5.01 26.08
N ARG A 146 -1.59 5.45 25.52
CA ARG A 146 -0.51 6.17 26.21
C ARG A 146 0.01 7.33 25.35
N ALA A 147 0.73 8.26 25.97
CA ALA A 147 1.29 9.45 25.33
C ALA A 147 2.74 9.28 24.84
N ASP A 148 3.37 8.14 25.16
CA ASP A 148 4.78 7.83 24.92
C ASP A 148 4.96 6.61 23.99
N THR A 149 3.99 6.39 23.12
CA THR A 149 3.88 5.21 22.26
C THR A 149 3.80 5.57 20.79
N LEU A 150 4.09 4.59 19.95
CA LEU A 150 4.04 4.69 18.50
C LEU A 150 2.91 3.80 17.96
N LEU A 151 2.39 4.17 16.80
CA LEU A 151 1.44 3.34 16.05
C LEU A 151 2.18 2.58 14.95
N VAL A 152 1.93 1.28 14.83
CA VAL A 152 2.42 0.46 13.73
C VAL A 152 1.29 0.04 12.79
N LEU A 153 1.48 0.24 11.49
CA LEU A 153 0.65 -0.33 10.42
C LEU A 153 1.39 -1.50 9.79
N ARG A 154 0.74 -2.66 9.77
CA ARG A 154 1.28 -3.87 9.13
C ARG A 154 0.70 -4.10 7.73
N PHE A 155 1.59 -4.42 6.80
CA PHE A 155 1.31 -4.93 5.47
C PHE A 155 1.84 -6.37 5.37
N ASP A 156 1.10 -7.24 4.69
CA ASP A 156 1.62 -8.53 4.25
C ASP A 156 1.87 -8.45 2.74
N ILE A 157 3.13 -8.69 2.33
CA ILE A 157 3.57 -8.73 0.94
C ILE A 157 3.84 -10.19 0.57
N THR A 158 3.14 -10.68 -0.45
CA THR A 158 3.28 -12.07 -0.93
C THR A 158 3.67 -12.06 -2.40
N PRO A 159 4.91 -12.42 -2.75
CA PRO A 159 5.34 -12.52 -4.13
C PRO A 159 4.70 -13.73 -4.81
N GLY A 160 4.57 -13.68 -6.13
CA GLY A 160 4.17 -14.81 -6.96
C GLY A 160 5.23 -15.93 -6.94
N GLU A 161 4.86 -17.10 -7.44
CA GLU A 161 5.79 -18.22 -7.55
C GLU A 161 7.02 -17.85 -8.41
N GLY A 162 8.22 -18.15 -7.92
CA GLY A 162 9.47 -17.89 -8.62
C GLY A 162 10.04 -16.46 -8.45
N TYR A 163 9.36 -15.60 -7.69
CA TYR A 163 9.86 -14.26 -7.35
C TYR A 163 10.43 -14.22 -5.93
N GLU A 164 11.52 -13.48 -5.75
CA GLU A 164 12.12 -13.20 -4.44
C GLU A 164 11.88 -11.75 -4.02
N ILE A 165 11.94 -11.49 -2.70
CA ILE A 165 11.91 -10.12 -2.16
C ILE A 165 13.33 -9.72 -1.80
N LYS A 166 13.76 -8.54 -2.27
CA LYS A 166 15.00 -7.89 -1.86
C LYS A 166 14.72 -6.62 -1.08
N ASN A 167 15.51 -6.40 -0.04
CA ASN A 167 15.47 -5.15 0.71
C ASN A 167 16.15 -4.00 -0.07
N GLN A 168 16.11 -2.80 0.49
CA GLN A 168 16.70 -1.58 -0.05
C GLN A 168 18.23 -1.63 -0.23
N HIS A 169 18.92 -2.63 0.34
CA HIS A 169 20.36 -2.88 0.14
C HIS A 169 20.62 -4.04 -0.84
N ASN A 170 19.60 -4.44 -1.61
CA ASN A 170 19.63 -5.54 -2.57
C ASN A 170 19.96 -6.90 -1.95
N GLN A 171 19.58 -7.12 -0.70
CA GLN A 171 19.74 -8.39 0.00
C GLN A 171 18.42 -9.15 -0.02
N THR A 172 18.46 -10.42 -0.40
CA THR A 172 17.30 -11.30 -0.38
C THR A 172 16.77 -11.46 1.04
N VAL A 173 15.46 -11.24 1.21
CA VAL A 173 14.71 -11.55 2.42
C VAL A 173 14.29 -13.02 2.36
N ASP A 174 14.75 -13.85 3.31
CA ASP A 174 14.41 -15.28 3.33
C ASP A 174 12.97 -15.49 3.86
N THR A 175 12.01 -15.49 2.94
CA THR A 175 10.59 -15.71 3.24
C THR A 175 10.22 -17.17 3.53
N THR A 176 11.20 -18.09 3.50
CA THR A 176 11.00 -19.52 3.80
C THR A 176 11.21 -19.85 5.28
N ILE A 177 11.88 -18.96 6.01
CA ILE A 177 12.02 -19.04 7.46
C ILE A 177 10.86 -18.28 8.11
N ASN A 178 10.36 -18.78 9.24
CA ASN A 178 9.39 -18.03 10.05
C ASN A 178 10.15 -17.26 11.14
N THR A 179 10.11 -15.93 11.05
CA THR A 179 10.65 -14.99 12.05
C THR A 179 9.54 -14.17 12.70
N THR A 180 8.30 -14.66 12.69
CA THR A 180 7.16 -13.97 13.32
C THR A 180 7.46 -13.74 14.81
N ASN A 181 7.28 -12.51 15.27
CA ASN A 181 7.65 -12.02 16.60
C ASN A 181 9.16 -11.82 16.84
N GLU A 182 9.97 -11.92 15.77
CA GLU A 182 11.40 -11.64 15.74
C GLU A 182 11.69 -10.57 14.67
N GLU A 183 10.92 -9.48 14.70
CA GLU A 183 11.02 -8.42 13.69
C GLU A 183 12.41 -7.77 13.66
N GLU A 184 12.96 -7.60 12.46
CA GLU A 184 14.23 -6.93 12.24
C GLU A 184 13.99 -5.50 11.73
N LYS A 185 14.63 -4.52 12.36
CA LYS A 185 14.61 -3.14 11.88
C LYS A 185 15.24 -3.02 10.50
N VAL A 186 14.52 -2.38 9.60
CA VAL A 186 14.99 -2.05 8.25
C VAL A 186 15.97 -0.88 8.34
N THR A 187 17.17 -1.05 7.79
CA THR A 187 18.17 0.02 7.72
C THR A 187 17.91 0.89 6.48
N PRO A 188 17.49 2.16 6.60
CA PRO A 188 17.18 2.98 5.43
C PRO A 188 18.43 3.29 4.60
N VAL A 189 18.26 3.44 3.28
CA VAL A 189 19.26 4.06 2.41
C VAL A 189 19.27 5.57 2.67
N ALA A 190 20.45 6.13 2.90
CA ALA A 190 20.61 7.54 3.25
C ALA A 190 20.27 8.46 2.07
N ASN A 191 19.62 9.58 2.36
CA ASN A 191 19.17 10.62 1.41
C ASN A 191 18.09 10.18 0.42
N GLU A 192 17.53 8.98 0.55
CA GLU A 192 16.33 8.60 -0.19
C GLU A 192 15.10 9.18 0.49
N ILE A 193 14.12 9.62 -0.30
CA ILE A 193 12.81 10.07 0.22
C ILE A 193 11.90 8.86 0.44
N LYS A 194 12.04 7.82 -0.40
CA LYS A 194 11.33 6.55 -0.32
C LYS A 194 12.31 5.38 -0.27
N GLN A 195 12.02 4.40 0.58
CA GLN A 195 12.68 3.10 0.55
C GLN A 195 11.85 2.14 -0.30
N ARG A 196 12.49 1.09 -0.83
CA ARG A 196 11.82 0.11 -1.69
C ARG A 196 12.21 -1.31 -1.29
N PHE A 197 11.20 -2.18 -1.25
CA PHE A 197 11.39 -3.61 -1.37
C PHE A 197 11.18 -3.98 -2.83
N VAL A 198 12.15 -4.66 -3.42
CA VAL A 198 12.07 -5.13 -4.80
C VAL A 198 11.54 -6.55 -4.81
N ILE A 199 10.67 -6.86 -5.75
CA ILE A 199 10.05 -8.18 -5.96
C ILE A 199 10.46 -8.59 -7.37
N GLU A 200 11.40 -9.52 -7.51
CA GLU A 200 12.01 -9.80 -8.81
C GLU A 200 12.34 -11.27 -9.04
N ASN A 201 12.54 -11.60 -10.31
CA ASN A 201 13.24 -12.80 -10.75
C ASN A 201 14.34 -12.37 -11.75
N ASP A 202 14.91 -13.32 -12.50
CA ASP A 202 15.97 -13.00 -13.46
C ASP A 202 15.53 -12.09 -14.63
N GLU A 203 14.23 -11.94 -14.88
CA GLU A 203 13.69 -11.29 -16.09
C GLU A 203 12.83 -10.05 -15.78
N ASN A 204 12.09 -10.04 -14.67
CA ASN A 204 11.08 -9.03 -14.36
C ASN A 204 11.23 -8.51 -12.93
N GLY A 205 10.92 -7.23 -12.74
CA GLY A 205 11.01 -6.55 -11.45
C GLY A 205 9.78 -5.73 -11.08
N ALA A 206 9.41 -5.76 -9.80
CA ALA A 206 8.40 -4.94 -9.20
C ALA A 206 8.85 -4.39 -7.86
N PHE A 207 8.06 -3.50 -7.26
CA PHE A 207 8.41 -2.95 -5.96
C PHE A 207 7.20 -2.61 -5.11
N PHE A 208 7.44 -2.60 -3.80
CA PHE A 208 6.65 -1.87 -2.82
C PHE A 208 7.53 -0.77 -2.22
N GLY A 209 7.10 0.48 -2.37
CA GLY A 209 7.77 1.67 -1.88
C GLY A 209 7.07 2.29 -0.68
N TYR A 210 7.85 2.82 0.27
CA TYR A 210 7.32 3.51 1.44
C TYR A 210 8.15 4.77 1.73
N ALA A 211 7.49 5.85 2.14
CA ALA A 211 8.15 7.13 2.41
C ALA A 211 8.83 7.14 3.79
N ASN A 212 9.97 7.82 3.91
CA ASN A 212 10.67 7.95 5.20
C ASN A 212 10.02 8.96 6.15
N GLN A 213 8.99 9.67 5.69
CA GLN A 213 8.28 10.68 6.45
C GLN A 213 6.78 10.54 6.26
N SER A 214 6.05 10.89 7.31
CA SER A 214 4.60 11.08 7.29
C SER A 214 4.29 12.53 7.61
N ARG A 215 3.14 13.01 7.12
CA ARG A 215 2.60 14.31 7.50
C ARG A 215 1.59 14.10 8.61
N ILE A 216 1.76 14.83 9.70
CA ILE A 216 0.96 14.69 10.91
C ILE A 216 0.24 16.02 11.18
N MET A 217 -1.01 15.94 11.60
CA MET A 217 -1.76 17.06 12.17
C MET A 217 -2.01 16.79 13.64
N ASN A 218 -1.65 17.76 14.49
CA ASN A 218 -1.94 17.76 15.93
C ASN A 218 -2.46 19.13 16.35
N GLU A 219 -3.64 19.20 16.98
CA GLU A 219 -4.29 20.45 17.40
C GLU A 219 -4.32 21.53 16.27
N ALA A 220 -4.55 21.09 15.03
CA ALA A 220 -4.50 21.89 13.80
C ALA A 220 -3.13 22.48 13.42
N GLN A 221 -2.03 21.96 13.98
CA GLN A 221 -0.67 22.23 13.56
C GLN A 221 -0.14 21.09 12.69
N GLU A 222 0.38 21.43 11.53
CA GLU A 222 1.05 20.48 10.63
C GLU A 222 2.51 20.29 11.07
N SER A 223 2.95 19.03 11.14
CA SER A 223 4.33 18.62 11.32
C SER A 223 4.65 17.41 10.44
N TYR A 224 5.92 16.99 10.46
CA TYR A 224 6.38 15.78 9.75
C TYR A 224 7.02 14.85 10.76
N GLY A 225 6.58 13.59 10.78
CA GLY A 225 7.13 12.52 11.62
C GLY A 225 8.04 11.60 10.81
N CYS A 226 9.05 11.03 11.45
CA CYS A 226 9.86 9.99 10.83
C CYS A 226 9.06 8.69 10.71
N VAL A 227 9.25 7.94 9.62
CA VAL A 227 8.66 6.61 9.44
C VAL A 227 9.78 5.60 9.34
N ASN A 228 9.90 4.75 10.36
CA ASN A 228 10.79 3.59 10.32
C ASN A 228 10.01 2.34 9.95
N ALA A 229 10.75 1.33 9.52
CA ALA A 229 10.19 0.04 9.19
C ALA A 229 10.89 -1.09 9.94
N SER A 230 10.16 -2.15 10.22
CA SER A 230 10.69 -3.47 10.55
C SER A 230 10.03 -4.54 9.69
N ILE A 231 10.68 -5.69 9.56
CA ILE A 231 10.14 -6.83 8.81
C ILE A 231 10.21 -8.12 9.61
N SER A 232 9.26 -9.02 9.36
CA SER A 232 9.36 -10.42 9.71
C SER A 232 8.79 -11.30 8.61
N THR A 233 8.93 -12.61 8.72
CA THR A 233 8.44 -13.58 7.74
C THR A 233 7.64 -14.67 8.42
N THR A 234 6.67 -15.25 7.71
CA THR A 234 5.80 -16.34 8.21
C THR A 234 6.33 -17.73 7.86
N GLY A 235 7.33 -17.82 6.98
CA GLY A 235 7.82 -19.06 6.40
C GLY A 235 6.92 -19.65 5.30
N ASP A 236 5.88 -18.94 4.86
CA ASP A 236 4.97 -19.37 3.79
C ASP A 236 5.22 -18.66 2.45
N GLY A 237 6.34 -17.95 2.33
CA GLY A 237 6.67 -17.12 1.17
C GLY A 237 6.27 -15.65 1.33
N SER A 238 5.53 -15.27 2.37
CA SER A 238 5.17 -13.87 2.63
C SER A 238 6.12 -13.16 3.60
N MET A 239 6.24 -11.85 3.40
CA MET A 239 6.92 -10.90 4.28
C MET A 239 5.89 -10.01 4.96
N GLN A 240 6.04 -9.82 6.26
CA GLN A 240 5.31 -8.85 7.06
C GLN A 240 6.15 -7.58 7.15
N LEU A 241 5.60 -6.45 6.68
CA LEU A 241 6.22 -5.14 6.78
C LEU A 241 5.45 -4.30 7.79
N PHE A 242 6.16 -3.71 8.74
CA PHE A 242 5.63 -2.89 9.82
C PHE A 242 6.13 -1.47 9.65
N LEU A 243 5.23 -0.51 9.41
CA LEU A 243 5.57 0.91 9.31
C LEU A 243 5.15 1.62 10.59
N SER A 244 6.09 2.32 11.22
CA SER A 244 5.91 2.91 12.55
C SER A 244 5.76 4.43 12.46
N PHE A 245 4.80 4.98 13.21
CA PHE A 245 4.40 6.38 13.17
C PHE A 245 4.37 6.99 14.57
N GLU A 246 4.83 8.23 14.67
CA GLU A 246 4.70 9.08 15.86
C GLU A 246 3.24 9.39 16.18
N GLN A 247 2.96 9.99 17.35
CA GLN A 247 1.60 10.35 17.74
C GLN A 247 0.99 11.44 16.86
N PHE A 248 -0.30 11.26 16.56
CA PHE A 248 -1.07 12.14 15.69
C PHE A 248 -2.55 12.22 16.08
N ASP A 249 -3.20 13.35 15.79
CA ASP A 249 -4.66 13.43 15.66
C ASP A 249 -5.08 12.96 14.25
N GLU A 250 -4.33 13.37 13.23
CA GLU A 250 -4.48 12.90 11.85
C GLU A 250 -3.12 12.57 11.21
N LEU A 251 -3.05 11.44 10.52
CA LEU A 251 -1.89 10.97 9.77
C LEU A 251 -2.19 10.97 8.28
N TYR A 252 -1.25 11.47 7.48
CA TYR A 252 -1.23 11.36 6.03
C TYR A 252 0.07 10.69 5.59
N TYR A 253 -0.01 9.68 4.74
CA TYR A 253 1.15 8.88 4.37
C TYR A 253 1.07 8.29 2.96
N ASP A 254 2.21 8.19 2.28
CA ASP A 254 2.24 8.03 0.82
C ASP A 254 3.06 6.82 0.31
N PRO A 255 2.65 5.57 0.59
CA PRO A 255 3.29 4.41 -0.01
C PRO A 255 3.07 4.36 -1.54
N SER A 256 3.81 3.49 -2.21
CA SER A 256 3.59 3.17 -3.62
C SER A 256 3.88 1.69 -3.92
N LEU A 257 3.33 1.19 -5.01
CA LEU A 257 3.66 -0.13 -5.54
C LEU A 257 3.61 -0.08 -7.05
N GLY A 258 4.48 -0.83 -7.71
CA GLY A 258 4.60 -0.74 -9.15
C GLY A 258 5.54 -1.76 -9.75
N THR A 259 5.90 -1.51 -11.00
CA THR A 259 6.88 -2.29 -11.75
C THR A 259 7.85 -1.37 -12.48
N ASP A 260 9.11 -1.78 -12.53
CA ASP A 260 10.13 -1.13 -13.36
C ASP A 260 10.06 -1.61 -14.82
N ASP A 261 9.18 -2.59 -15.14
CA ASP A 261 8.79 -2.92 -16.51
C ASP A 261 7.92 -1.76 -17.06
N SER A 262 8.54 -0.61 -17.30
CA SER A 262 8.03 0.30 -18.32
C SER A 262 8.10 -0.51 -19.61
N GLY A 263 6.96 -0.98 -20.14
CA GLY A 263 6.88 -1.83 -21.34
C GLY A 263 7.54 -1.18 -22.55
N ASP A 264 8.86 -1.26 -22.61
CA ASP A 264 9.72 -0.48 -23.49
C ASP A 264 9.70 -1.13 -24.88
N ASP A 265 8.63 -0.82 -25.63
CA ASP A 265 8.82 -0.52 -27.05
C ASP A 265 9.47 0.87 -27.13
N SER A 266 10.77 0.91 -26.82
CA SER A 266 11.63 2.07 -26.98
C SER A 266 11.76 2.41 -28.46
N ASP A 267 10.80 3.12 -29.03
CA ASP A 267 11.06 3.98 -30.18
C ASP A 267 10.76 5.43 -29.78
N SER A 268 11.86 6.15 -29.56
CA SER A 268 11.90 7.57 -29.26
C SER A 268 10.97 8.37 -30.18
N VAL A 269 9.96 9.04 -29.63
CA VAL A 269 9.38 10.22 -30.27
C VAL A 269 9.18 11.31 -29.24
N SER A 270 10.10 12.25 -29.25
CA SER A 270 9.88 13.58 -28.70
C SER A 270 8.73 14.28 -29.44
N ALA A 271 7.86 14.92 -28.66
CA ALA A 271 6.81 15.86 -29.03
C ALA A 271 5.58 15.33 -29.80
N SER A 272 4.41 15.62 -29.23
CA SER A 272 3.14 15.80 -29.95
C SER A 272 2.69 14.61 -30.80
N LEU A 273 1.93 13.71 -30.20
CA LEU A 273 0.83 13.04 -30.89
C LEU A 273 -0.21 12.58 -29.86
N VAL A 274 -1.36 13.25 -29.91
CA VAL A 274 -2.64 12.72 -29.41
C VAL A 274 -2.92 11.45 -30.20
N ALA A 275 -2.40 10.32 -29.72
CA ALA A 275 -3.00 9.04 -30.03
C ALA A 275 -4.24 8.98 -29.14
N LEU A 276 -5.43 9.04 -29.73
CA LEU A 276 -6.64 8.57 -29.07
C LEU A 276 -6.43 7.09 -28.75
N ILE A 277 -5.82 6.80 -27.61
CA ILE A 277 -5.86 5.46 -27.03
C ILE A 277 -7.24 5.38 -26.38
N THR A 278 -8.24 5.02 -27.17
CA THR A 278 -9.47 4.44 -26.61
C THR A 278 -9.07 3.10 -26.00
N LEU A 279 -8.59 3.11 -24.77
CA LEU A 279 -8.50 1.90 -23.97
C LEU A 279 -9.93 1.37 -23.83
N PRO A 280 -10.23 0.13 -24.24
CA PRO A 280 -11.46 -0.50 -23.81
C PRO A 280 -11.32 -0.74 -22.30
N ILE A 281 -11.76 0.22 -21.47
CA ILE A 281 -12.03 -0.06 -20.07
C ILE A 281 -13.19 -1.04 -20.07
N VAL A 282 -12.87 -2.33 -19.96
CA VAL A 282 -13.87 -3.34 -19.58
C VAL A 282 -14.05 -3.21 -18.07
N ALA A 283 -14.84 -2.22 -17.65
CA ALA A 283 -15.39 -2.20 -16.31
C ALA A 283 -16.37 -3.36 -16.22
N VAL A 284 -15.93 -4.51 -15.69
CA VAL A 284 -16.84 -5.64 -15.45
C VAL A 284 -17.85 -5.21 -14.40
N ALA A 285 -19.06 -4.92 -14.85
CA ALA A 285 -20.20 -4.63 -13.99
C ALA A 285 -20.42 -5.76 -12.99
N VAL A 286 -20.61 -5.40 -11.72
CA VAL A 286 -20.98 -6.31 -10.63
C VAL A 286 -22.23 -7.12 -11.05
N LEU A 287 -22.04 -8.40 -11.37
CA LEU A 287 -23.13 -9.33 -11.67
C LEU A 287 -23.98 -9.57 -10.41
N THR A 288 -25.03 -8.76 -10.26
CA THR A 288 -26.06 -8.97 -9.24
C THR A 288 -26.97 -10.14 -9.65
N LEU A 289 -26.58 -11.37 -9.29
CA LEU A 289 -27.49 -12.52 -9.31
C LEU A 289 -28.60 -12.31 -8.26
N ARG A 290 -29.70 -11.69 -8.70
CA ARG A 290 -30.96 -11.59 -7.97
C ARG A 290 -31.58 -12.98 -7.92
N LYS A 291 -31.37 -13.73 -6.83
CA LYS A 291 -32.18 -14.92 -6.56
C LYS A 291 -33.62 -14.46 -6.34
N ARG A 292 -34.49 -14.80 -7.29
CA ARG A 292 -35.94 -14.83 -7.10
C ARG A 292 -36.28 -16.08 -6.29
N ASN A 293 -37.21 -15.91 -5.35
CA ASN A 293 -37.80 -16.84 -4.39
C ASN A 293 -37.12 -16.87 -3.03
#